data_AF-A0A1F2Q868-F1
#
_entry.id   AF-A0A1F2Q868-F1
#
_cell.length_a   1.000
_cell.length_b   1.000
_cell.length_c   1.000
_cell.angle_alpha   90.00
_cell.angle_beta   90.00
_cell.angle_gamma   90.00
#
_symmetry.space_group_name_H-M   'P 1'
#
loop_
_entity.id
_entity.type
_entity.pdbx_description
1 polymer ?
#
loop_
_entity_poly.entity_id
_entity_poly.type
_entity_poly.pdbx_seq_one_letter_code
_entity_poly.pdbx_strand_id
1 'polypeptide(L)'
;MLILVVMVAVLAGVARGDDTTAIPTSLLSSPAGGEAPLAGFSPAASQTTIFTVSAKDFGDFSAASPTIISPSAILINGETGKVLYERAAHVRRPMASTTKIMTGILILEGMDLNARITVSKKAAETIEPKTWLKEGDVLTVEQLLYALLLRSANSAAVALAEGHSGTVEAFVTLMNAKARELGMTDTKFVNPNGLDKTGHYSTAADMARLARYAMTNATFRAFVGTKSYTLSLPGRTTPLVLESTNKLLGQLGWVTGVKTGLTPKAEQCFVGSGTKDGISVISVVLGQPLPDVCFNESRALMEYGFSQYRQVTFMDEGVVLAEAE
;
A
#
# COMPACT_ATOMS: atom_id res chain seq x y z
N MET A 1 2.75 8.17 -32.12
CA MET A 1 3.93 8.90 -31.63
C MET A 1 3.53 9.59 -30.34
N LEU A 2 3.88 9.05 -29.18
CA LEU A 2 3.60 9.68 -27.89
C LEU A 2 4.83 10.51 -27.53
N ILE A 3 4.77 11.83 -27.67
CA ILE A 3 5.84 12.73 -27.21
C ILE A 3 5.55 13.04 -25.75
N LEU A 4 6.34 12.46 -24.85
CA LEU A 4 6.32 12.85 -23.44
C LEU A 4 7.27 14.05 -23.29
N VAL A 5 6.73 15.26 -23.20
CA VAL A 5 7.51 16.46 -22.89
C VAL A 5 7.59 16.58 -21.37
N VAL A 6 8.75 16.28 -20.79
CA VAL A 6 9.04 16.56 -19.38
C VAL A 6 9.69 17.95 -19.32
N MET A 7 8.93 18.96 -18.88
CA MET A 7 9.49 20.28 -18.57
C MET A 7 10.08 20.24 -17.17
N VAL A 8 11.40 20.38 -17.06
CA VAL A 8 12.07 20.65 -15.79
C VAL A 8 12.24 22.16 -15.66
N ALA A 9 11.48 22.78 -14.76
CA ALA A 9 11.69 24.18 -14.42
C ALA A 9 12.83 24.28 -13.40
N VAL A 10 13.97 24.82 -13.82
CA VAL A 10 15.08 25.14 -12.90
C VAL A 10 14.76 26.48 -12.23
N LEU A 11 14.36 26.45 -10.96
CA LEU A 11 14.28 27.65 -10.12
C LEU A 11 15.67 27.96 -9.58
N ALA A 12 16.30 29.02 -10.08
CA ALA A 12 17.57 29.51 -9.55
C ALA A 12 17.37 30.06 -8.14
N GLY A 13 17.81 29.32 -7.12
CA GLY A 13 17.85 29.74 -5.73
C GLY A 13 19.21 30.34 -5.38
N VAL A 14 19.23 31.61 -4.97
CA VAL A 14 20.40 32.33 -4.45
C VAL A 14 20.65 31.97 -2.98
N ALA A 15 21.91 31.70 -2.61
CA ALA A 15 22.47 31.90 -1.26
C ALA A 15 24.02 31.99 -1.36
N ARG A 16 24.64 33.14 -1.01
CA ARG A 16 25.43 33.39 0.24
C ARG A 16 26.46 32.29 0.53
N GLY A 17 27.76 32.52 0.68
CA GLY A 17 28.53 33.72 1.02
C GLY A 17 29.49 33.30 2.15
N ASP A 18 30.80 33.40 1.93
CA ASP A 18 31.86 33.50 2.94
C ASP A 18 33.21 33.61 2.21
N ASP A 19 33.96 34.71 2.39
CA ASP A 19 35.24 34.65 3.11
C ASP A 19 35.91 36.03 3.27
N THR A 20 36.77 36.08 4.28
CA THR A 20 37.26 37.23 5.04
C THR A 20 38.49 37.95 4.45
N THR A 21 38.64 39.27 4.70
CA THR A 21 39.77 39.95 5.41
C THR A 21 40.07 41.41 4.99
N ALA A 22 40.13 42.27 6.03
CA ALA A 22 40.98 43.46 6.28
C ALA A 22 41.02 44.72 5.36
N ILE A 23 40.84 45.88 6.01
CA ILE A 23 40.97 47.28 5.55
C ILE A 23 42.44 47.76 5.69
N PRO A 24 42.90 48.82 4.98
CA PRO A 24 42.94 50.13 5.65
C PRO A 24 42.56 51.35 4.78
N THR A 25 42.47 52.47 5.50
CA THR A 25 41.70 53.71 5.33
C THR A 25 42.33 54.80 4.42
N SER A 26 41.48 55.78 4.05
CA SER A 26 41.75 57.15 3.52
C SER A 26 41.65 57.26 1.98
N LEU A 27 40.93 58.21 1.35
CA LEU A 27 40.60 59.61 1.65
C LEU A 27 39.24 60.04 1.04
N LEU A 28 38.70 61.09 1.67
CA LEU A 28 37.55 61.94 1.34
C LEU A 28 37.32 62.25 -0.15
N SER A 29 36.05 62.17 -0.61
CA SER A 29 35.21 63.32 -1.00
C SER A 29 33.98 62.88 -1.82
N SER A 30 32.78 63.29 -1.41
CA SER A 30 31.61 63.37 -2.31
C SER A 30 31.71 64.67 -3.12
N PRO A 31 31.17 64.70 -4.36
CA PRO A 31 29.78 65.13 -4.45
C PRO A 31 28.93 64.38 -5.50
N ALA A 32 27.63 64.35 -5.18
CA ALA A 32 26.44 64.40 -6.01
C ALA A 32 26.54 64.19 -7.55
N GLY A 33 25.62 63.37 -8.04
CA GLY A 33 24.90 63.64 -9.29
C GLY A 33 24.97 62.53 -10.33
N GLY A 34 23.86 61.78 -10.46
CA GLY A 34 23.63 60.92 -11.61
C GLY A 34 22.96 59.60 -11.24
N GLU A 35 21.63 59.59 -11.17
CA GLU A 35 20.86 58.36 -11.34
C GLU A 35 21.16 57.80 -12.74
N ALA A 36 22.04 56.81 -12.82
CA ALA A 36 22.11 55.94 -13.98
C ALA A 36 20.87 55.01 -13.93
N PRO A 37 20.13 54.84 -15.03
CA PRO A 37 19.02 53.91 -15.03
C PRO A 37 19.57 52.51 -14.77
N LEU A 38 19.03 51.84 -13.75
CA LEU A 38 19.28 50.43 -13.52
C LEU A 38 18.99 49.69 -14.82
N ALA A 39 20.06 49.16 -15.42
CA ALA A 39 19.99 48.33 -16.60
C ALA A 39 18.96 47.22 -16.32
N GLY A 40 17.96 47.12 -17.20
CA GLY A 40 16.96 46.08 -17.13
C GLY A 40 17.65 44.72 -17.10
N PHE A 41 17.44 43.96 -16.03
CA PHE A 41 17.69 42.53 -16.06
C PHE A 41 16.73 41.95 -17.09
N SER A 42 17.23 41.72 -18.30
CA SER A 42 16.57 40.83 -19.26
C SER A 42 16.66 39.43 -18.64
N PRO A 43 15.55 38.71 -18.42
CA PRO A 43 15.63 37.34 -17.95
C PRO A 43 16.46 36.57 -19.00
N ALA A 44 17.58 35.98 -18.57
CA ALA A 44 18.38 35.10 -19.41
C ALA A 44 17.43 34.05 -20.00
N ALA A 45 17.53 33.85 -21.32
CA ALA A 45 16.68 32.94 -22.05
C ALA A 45 16.66 31.58 -21.35
N SER A 46 15.49 31.15 -20.87
CA SER A 46 15.32 29.82 -20.29
C SER A 46 15.67 28.80 -21.37
N GLN A 47 16.85 28.18 -21.30
CA GLN A 47 17.22 27.12 -22.24
C GLN A 47 16.30 25.93 -21.98
N THR A 48 15.48 25.61 -22.97
CA THR A 48 14.63 24.42 -22.94
C THR A 48 15.40 23.28 -23.60
N THR A 49 15.95 22.37 -22.81
CA THR A 49 16.55 21.14 -23.34
C THR A 49 15.43 20.14 -23.63
N ILE A 50 15.25 19.79 -24.91
CA ILE A 50 14.27 18.80 -25.35
C ILE A 50 14.95 17.44 -25.44
N PHE A 51 14.60 16.53 -24.55
CA PHE A 51 14.97 15.12 -24.68
C PHE A 51 13.90 14.39 -25.51
N THR A 52 14.32 13.72 -26.58
CA THR A 52 13.43 12.87 -27.38
C THR A 52 13.66 11.42 -26.98
N VAL A 53 12.65 10.78 -26.41
CA VAL A 53 12.68 9.32 -26.21
C VAL A 53 11.91 8.66 -27.35
N SER A 54 12.51 7.69 -28.04
CA SER A 54 11.85 6.98 -29.13
C SER A 54 10.86 5.97 -28.59
N ALA A 55 9.69 5.83 -29.22
CA ALA A 55 8.73 4.78 -28.91
C ALA A 55 9.35 3.37 -28.98
N LYS A 56 10.40 3.18 -29.80
CA LYS A 56 11.14 1.92 -29.91
C LYS A 56 12.00 1.61 -28.68
N ASP A 57 12.43 2.63 -27.93
CA ASP A 57 13.26 2.47 -26.72
C ASP A 57 12.43 1.89 -25.57
N PHE A 58 11.11 2.00 -25.65
CA PHE A 58 10.17 1.42 -24.68
C PHE A 58 9.78 -0.03 -24.99
N GLY A 59 10.15 -0.57 -26.16
CA GLY A 59 9.77 -1.92 -26.60
C GLY A 59 8.27 -2.07 -26.89
N ASP A 60 7.86 -3.29 -27.21
CA ASP A 60 6.44 -3.61 -27.46
C ASP A 60 5.71 -3.89 -26.13
N PHE A 61 4.79 -3.00 -25.75
CA PHE A 61 3.78 -3.25 -24.72
C PHE A 61 2.69 -4.20 -25.27
N SER A 62 3.07 -5.43 -25.61
CA SER A 62 2.24 -6.35 -26.41
C SER A 62 1.70 -7.56 -25.62
N ALA A 63 1.82 -7.58 -24.29
CA ALA A 63 1.19 -8.66 -23.53
C ALA A 63 -0.33 -8.56 -23.66
N ALA A 64 -0.97 -9.62 -24.14
CA ALA A 64 -2.42 -9.72 -24.15
C ALA A 64 -2.94 -9.69 -22.70
N SER A 65 -4.03 -8.96 -22.45
CA SER A 65 -4.68 -8.97 -21.14
C SER A 65 -5.05 -10.40 -20.73
N PRO A 66 -4.87 -10.77 -19.45
CA PRO A 66 -5.13 -12.13 -19.00
C PRO A 66 -6.63 -12.47 -19.06
N THR A 67 -6.93 -13.75 -19.27
CA THR A 67 -8.31 -14.25 -19.13
C THR A 67 -8.62 -14.45 -17.66
N ILE A 68 -9.57 -13.68 -17.15
CA ILE A 68 -10.07 -13.75 -15.78
C ILE A 68 -11.52 -14.23 -15.83
N ILE A 69 -11.82 -15.36 -15.17
CA ILE A 69 -13.16 -15.92 -15.02
C ILE A 69 -13.81 -15.53 -13.69
N SER A 70 -13.03 -15.03 -12.72
CA SER A 70 -13.59 -14.57 -11.44
C SER A 70 -14.68 -13.51 -11.59
N PRO A 71 -15.70 -13.49 -10.72
CA PRO A 71 -16.81 -12.57 -10.84
C PRO A 71 -16.46 -11.09 -10.70
N SER A 72 -15.44 -10.72 -9.91
CA SER A 72 -14.86 -9.37 -9.92
C SER A 72 -13.35 -9.42 -9.79
N ALA A 73 -12.66 -8.55 -10.53
CA ALA A 73 -11.22 -8.37 -10.42
C ALA A 73 -10.80 -6.93 -10.77
N ILE A 74 -9.66 -6.50 -10.23
CA ILE A 74 -8.97 -5.28 -10.63
C ILE A 74 -7.46 -5.45 -10.46
N LEU A 75 -6.69 -4.77 -11.30
CA LEU A 75 -5.25 -4.60 -11.17
C LEU A 75 -4.93 -3.10 -11.26
N ILE A 76 -4.17 -2.61 -10.29
CA ILE A 76 -3.69 -1.23 -10.27
C ILE A 76 -2.16 -1.20 -10.15
N ASN A 77 -1.56 -0.12 -10.64
CA ASN A 77 -0.22 0.26 -10.24
C ASN A 77 -0.26 0.74 -8.77
N GLY A 78 0.61 0.19 -7.94
CA GLY A 78 0.62 0.41 -6.48
C GLY A 78 1.02 1.83 -6.09
N GLU A 79 1.84 2.50 -6.88
CA GLU A 79 2.34 3.85 -6.57
C GLU A 79 1.34 4.92 -7.02
N THR A 80 0.91 4.86 -8.28
CA THR A 80 0.06 5.88 -8.91
C THR A 80 -1.44 5.63 -8.69
N GLY A 81 -1.84 4.39 -8.41
CA GLY A 81 -3.24 3.99 -8.37
C GLY A 81 -3.90 3.85 -9.75
N LYS A 82 -3.13 3.97 -10.85
CA LYS A 82 -3.64 3.81 -12.22
C LYS A 82 -4.19 2.39 -12.41
N VAL A 83 -5.42 2.29 -12.90
CA VAL A 83 -6.06 1.01 -13.27
C VAL A 83 -5.43 0.47 -14.55
N LEU A 84 -5.04 -0.80 -14.51
CA LEU A 84 -4.44 -1.54 -15.63
C LEU A 84 -5.38 -2.59 -16.20
N TYR A 85 -6.22 -3.16 -15.34
CA TYR A 85 -7.23 -4.13 -15.70
C TYR A 85 -8.39 -4.01 -14.74
N GLU A 86 -9.61 -4.18 -15.23
CA GLU A 86 -10.80 -4.30 -14.39
C GLU A 86 -11.85 -5.22 -15.00
N ARG A 87 -12.56 -5.94 -14.13
CA ARG A 87 -13.74 -6.75 -14.46
C ARG A 87 -14.73 -6.62 -13.33
N ALA A 88 -15.88 -5.99 -13.61
CA ALA A 88 -16.93 -5.75 -12.61
C ALA A 88 -16.38 -5.19 -11.28
N ALA A 89 -15.39 -4.29 -11.36
CA ALA A 89 -14.58 -3.88 -10.22
C ALA A 89 -15.36 -3.07 -9.17
N HIS A 90 -16.48 -2.46 -9.58
CA HIS A 90 -17.37 -1.65 -8.74
C HIS A 90 -18.63 -2.41 -8.26
N VAL A 91 -18.74 -3.72 -8.54
CA VAL A 91 -19.86 -4.54 -8.06
C VAL A 91 -19.64 -4.90 -6.59
N ARG A 92 -20.63 -4.60 -5.75
CA ARG A 92 -20.62 -4.94 -4.32
C ARG A 92 -20.63 -6.45 -4.13
N ARG A 93 -19.66 -6.96 -3.36
CA ARG A 93 -19.52 -8.38 -3.00
C ARG A 93 -19.10 -8.52 -1.54
N PRO A 94 -19.44 -9.63 -0.87
CA PRO A 94 -18.75 -10.02 0.35
C PRO A 94 -17.25 -10.19 0.07
N MET A 95 -16.38 -9.75 0.98
CA MET A 95 -14.93 -9.78 0.76
C MET A 95 -14.17 -10.73 1.71
N ALA A 96 -14.92 -11.51 2.51
CA ALA A 96 -14.37 -12.43 3.50
C ALA A 96 -13.25 -11.79 4.36
N SER A 97 -12.23 -12.58 4.73
CA SER A 97 -11.12 -12.11 5.57
C SER A 97 -10.22 -11.04 4.94
N THR A 98 -10.42 -10.63 3.69
CA THR A 98 -9.70 -9.44 3.18
C THR A 98 -10.11 -8.17 3.95
N THR A 99 -11.25 -8.20 4.65
CA THR A 99 -11.64 -7.25 5.72
C THR A 99 -10.51 -6.98 6.72
N LYS A 100 -9.69 -7.98 7.05
CA LYS A 100 -8.61 -7.85 8.03
C LYS A 100 -7.47 -6.92 7.60
N ILE A 101 -7.44 -6.50 6.33
CA ILE A 101 -6.54 -5.42 5.89
C ILE A 101 -6.92 -4.12 6.60
N MET A 102 -8.22 -3.77 6.64
CA MET A 102 -8.72 -2.60 7.36
C MET A 102 -8.46 -2.70 8.86
N THR A 103 -8.72 -3.88 9.44
CA THR A 103 -8.42 -4.13 10.86
C THR A 103 -6.94 -3.94 11.15
N GLY A 104 -6.06 -4.58 10.38
CA GLY A 104 -4.62 -4.52 10.60
C GLY A 104 -4.06 -3.10 10.50
N ILE A 105 -4.47 -2.33 9.47
CA ILE A 105 -3.94 -0.97 9.30
C ILE A 105 -4.42 -0.02 10.41
N LEU A 106 -5.69 -0.12 10.85
CA LEU A 106 -6.17 0.71 11.97
C LEU A 106 -5.48 0.39 13.30
N ILE A 107 -5.19 -0.89 13.55
CA ILE A 107 -4.44 -1.28 14.75
C ILE A 107 -3.03 -0.70 14.73
N LEU A 108 -2.35 -0.74 13.57
CA LEU A 108 -1.02 -0.15 13.42
C LEU A 108 -1.00 1.38 13.56
N GLU A 109 -2.10 2.05 13.21
CA GLU A 109 -2.25 3.50 13.36
C GLU A 109 -2.57 3.91 14.80
N GLY A 110 -3.19 3.02 15.59
CA GLY A 110 -3.79 3.36 16.88
C GLY A 110 -3.20 2.66 18.11
N MET A 111 -2.28 1.70 17.96
CA MET A 111 -1.74 0.93 19.10
C MET A 111 -0.22 0.76 19.05
N ASP A 112 0.39 0.75 20.24
CA ASP A 112 1.76 0.26 20.44
C ASP A 112 1.79 -1.27 20.24
N LEU A 113 2.72 -1.75 19.42
CA LEU A 113 2.95 -3.17 19.16
C LEU A 113 3.25 -3.99 20.41
N ASN A 114 3.84 -3.35 21.44
CA ASN A 114 4.17 -3.98 22.72
C ASN A 114 3.02 -3.97 23.72
N ALA A 115 1.94 -3.21 23.44
CA ALA A 115 0.78 -3.17 24.31
C ALA A 115 0.18 -4.58 24.46
N ARG A 116 -0.24 -4.90 25.68
CA ARG A 116 -0.78 -6.21 26.02
C ARG A 116 -2.31 -6.18 25.99
N ILE A 117 -2.90 -7.17 25.35
CA ILE A 117 -4.34 -7.40 25.29
C ILE A 117 -4.65 -8.70 26.00
N THR A 118 -5.56 -8.63 26.97
CA THR A 118 -6.17 -9.80 27.59
C THR A 118 -7.35 -10.26 26.74
N VAL A 119 -7.34 -11.52 26.34
CA VAL A 119 -8.37 -12.11 25.48
C VAL A 119 -9.67 -12.24 26.27
N SER A 120 -10.74 -11.63 25.76
CA SER A 120 -12.09 -11.77 26.31
C SER A 120 -12.71 -13.12 25.96
N LYS A 121 -13.78 -13.49 26.69
CA LYS A 121 -14.64 -14.62 26.31
C LYS A 121 -15.15 -14.51 24.87
N LYS A 122 -15.61 -13.32 24.47
CA LYS A 122 -16.15 -13.05 23.12
C LYS A 122 -15.09 -13.30 22.04
N ALA A 123 -13.86 -12.86 22.26
CA ALA A 123 -12.76 -13.13 21.34
C ALA A 123 -12.43 -14.63 21.27
N ALA A 124 -12.34 -15.31 22.41
CA ALA A 124 -12.02 -16.74 22.48
C ALA A 124 -13.10 -17.64 21.85
N GLU A 125 -14.37 -17.27 21.96
CA GLU A 125 -15.52 -18.00 21.40
C GLU A 125 -15.85 -17.60 19.95
N THR A 126 -15.07 -16.70 19.34
CA THR A 126 -15.28 -16.30 17.94
C THR A 126 -15.07 -17.48 17.00
N ILE A 127 -16.04 -17.69 16.09
CA ILE A 127 -16.02 -18.79 15.12
C ILE A 127 -14.78 -18.73 14.24
N GLU A 128 -13.98 -19.80 14.22
CA GLU A 128 -12.88 -20.01 13.29
C GLU A 128 -12.53 -21.51 13.14
N PRO A 129 -11.78 -21.92 12.10
CA PRO A 129 -11.57 -23.34 11.82
C PRO A 129 -10.84 -24.12 12.92
N LYS A 130 -9.95 -23.47 13.67
CA LYS A 130 -9.16 -24.09 14.74
C LYS A 130 -9.02 -23.09 15.89
N THR A 131 -9.64 -23.39 17.02
CA THR A 131 -9.48 -22.60 18.23
C THR A 131 -8.03 -22.64 18.69
N TRP A 132 -7.46 -21.47 18.97
CA TRP A 132 -6.08 -21.34 19.42
C TRP A 132 -5.92 -20.29 20.52
N LEU A 133 -6.84 -19.34 20.67
CA LEU A 133 -6.90 -18.42 21.81
C LEU A 133 -7.87 -18.95 22.88
N LYS A 134 -7.55 -18.70 24.14
CA LYS A 134 -8.41 -18.95 25.30
C LYS A 134 -8.71 -17.64 26.01
N GLU A 135 -9.87 -17.57 26.66
CA GLU A 135 -10.20 -16.46 27.56
C GLU A 135 -9.10 -16.33 28.64
N GLY A 136 -8.66 -15.10 28.88
CA GLY A 136 -7.60 -14.78 29.83
C GLY A 136 -6.17 -14.91 29.28
N ASP A 137 -5.96 -15.46 28.07
CA ASP A 137 -4.65 -15.39 27.42
C ASP A 137 -4.22 -13.91 27.27
N VAL A 138 -2.94 -13.61 27.48
CA VAL A 138 -2.39 -12.25 27.33
C VAL A 138 -1.32 -12.26 26.25
N LEU A 139 -1.53 -11.47 25.20
CA LEU A 139 -0.63 -11.36 24.05
C LEU A 139 -0.29 -9.89 23.78
N THR A 140 0.83 -9.65 23.11
CA THR A 140 1.11 -8.32 22.56
C THR A 140 0.28 -8.06 21.30
N VAL A 141 0.09 -6.78 20.97
CA VAL A 141 -0.55 -6.37 19.71
C VAL A 141 0.18 -6.97 18.51
N GLU A 142 1.51 -6.98 18.51
CA GLU A 142 2.32 -7.62 17.45
C GLU A 142 1.97 -9.10 17.25
N GLN A 143 1.90 -9.88 18.34
CA GLN A 143 1.57 -11.31 18.28
C GLN A 143 0.17 -11.55 17.69
N LEU A 144 -0.80 -10.71 18.09
CA LEU A 144 -2.16 -10.76 17.55
C LEU A 144 -2.20 -10.35 16.08
N LEU A 145 -1.39 -9.37 15.64
CA LEU A 145 -1.27 -8.97 14.24
C LEU A 145 -0.67 -10.08 13.37
N TYR A 146 0.34 -10.83 13.85
CA TYR A 146 0.83 -12.01 13.14
C TYR A 146 -0.30 -13.05 12.96
N ALA A 147 -1.07 -13.33 14.00
CA ALA A 147 -2.22 -14.24 13.89
C ALA A 147 -3.32 -13.73 12.94
N LEU A 148 -3.60 -12.43 12.97
CA LEU A 148 -4.57 -11.76 12.12
C LEU A 148 -4.16 -11.85 10.64
N LEU A 149 -2.92 -11.51 10.30
CA LEU A 149 -2.49 -11.27 8.93
C LEU A 149 -1.96 -12.54 8.24
N LEU A 150 -1.25 -13.42 8.96
CA LEU A 150 -0.71 -14.66 8.38
C LEU A 150 -1.79 -15.74 8.34
N ARG A 151 -2.34 -16.07 9.52
CA ARG A 151 -3.28 -17.19 9.71
C ARG A 151 -4.75 -16.80 9.54
N SER A 152 -5.04 -15.51 9.36
CA SER A 152 -6.42 -15.04 9.21
C SER A 152 -7.30 -15.28 10.44
N ALA A 153 -6.72 -15.31 11.64
CA ALA A 153 -7.43 -15.62 12.89
C ALA A 153 -8.57 -14.63 13.17
N ASN A 154 -9.78 -15.14 13.43
CA ASN A 154 -10.96 -14.30 13.68
C ASN A 154 -10.99 -13.81 15.13
N SER A 155 -10.61 -14.67 16.07
CA SER A 155 -10.42 -14.36 17.48
C SER A 155 -9.42 -13.22 17.69
N ALA A 156 -8.29 -13.20 16.96
CA ALA A 156 -7.34 -12.09 17.00
C ALA A 156 -7.97 -10.77 16.55
N ALA A 157 -8.78 -10.78 15.48
CA ALA A 157 -9.46 -9.58 14.99
C ALA A 157 -10.43 -9.00 16.03
N VAL A 158 -11.13 -9.87 16.77
CA VAL A 158 -12.05 -9.44 17.84
C VAL A 158 -11.27 -8.92 19.04
N ALA A 159 -10.23 -9.63 19.50
CA ALA A 159 -9.38 -9.19 20.60
C ALA A 159 -8.72 -7.83 20.31
N LEU A 160 -8.18 -7.65 19.11
CA LEU A 160 -7.59 -6.38 18.66
C LEU A 160 -8.62 -5.25 18.62
N ALA A 161 -9.82 -5.50 18.10
CA ALA A 161 -10.90 -4.51 18.04
C ALA A 161 -11.34 -4.07 19.45
N GLU A 162 -11.51 -5.02 20.38
CA GLU A 162 -11.85 -4.76 21.77
C GLU A 162 -10.71 -4.03 22.50
N GLY A 163 -9.46 -4.44 22.29
CA GLY A 163 -8.29 -3.80 22.87
C GLY A 163 -8.07 -2.36 22.39
N HIS A 164 -8.37 -2.07 21.12
CA HIS A 164 -8.23 -0.74 20.53
C HIS A 164 -9.38 0.20 20.91
N SER A 165 -10.63 -0.26 20.81
CA SER A 165 -11.83 0.61 20.89
C SER A 165 -12.76 0.29 22.05
N GLY A 166 -12.38 -0.62 22.95
CA GLY A 166 -13.22 -1.13 24.03
C GLY A 166 -14.30 -2.11 23.57
N THR A 167 -14.88 -1.90 22.39
CA THR A 167 -15.90 -2.79 21.80
C THR A 167 -15.69 -2.99 20.30
N VAL A 168 -16.17 -4.12 19.78
CA VAL A 168 -16.18 -4.41 18.35
C VAL A 168 -17.00 -3.38 17.57
N GLU A 169 -18.11 -2.94 18.15
CA GLU A 169 -19.05 -1.99 17.54
C GLU A 169 -18.41 -0.60 17.37
N ALA A 170 -17.68 -0.14 18.39
CA ALA A 170 -16.88 1.09 18.30
C ALA A 170 -15.75 0.96 17.26
N PHE A 171 -15.07 -0.18 17.21
CA PHE A 171 -14.03 -0.42 16.21
C PHE A 171 -14.60 -0.42 14.77
N VAL A 172 -15.75 -1.08 14.56
CA VAL A 172 -16.45 -1.08 13.25
C VAL A 172 -16.87 0.34 12.82
N THR A 173 -17.18 1.21 13.78
CA THR A 173 -17.45 2.63 13.48
C THR A 173 -16.21 3.31 12.89
N LEU A 174 -15.03 3.04 13.45
CA LEU A 174 -13.75 3.54 12.92
C LEU A 174 -13.41 2.93 11.56
N MET A 175 -13.64 1.62 11.36
CA MET A 175 -13.45 0.97 10.06
C MET A 175 -14.25 1.66 8.96
N ASN A 176 -15.51 1.99 9.22
CA ASN A 176 -16.36 2.69 8.26
C ASN A 176 -15.98 4.18 8.11
N ALA A 177 -15.44 4.82 9.15
CA ALA A 177 -14.91 6.17 9.06
C ALA A 177 -13.68 6.22 8.14
N LYS A 178 -12.72 5.31 8.34
CA LYS A 178 -11.55 5.16 7.48
C LYS A 178 -11.95 4.80 6.04
N ALA A 179 -12.95 3.93 5.85
CA ALA A 179 -13.48 3.64 4.51
C ALA A 179 -13.93 4.91 3.77
N ARG A 180 -14.66 5.81 4.45
CA ARG A 180 -15.08 7.11 3.88
C ARG A 180 -13.90 8.02 3.60
N GLU A 181 -12.94 8.11 4.52
CA GLU A 181 -11.71 8.90 4.37
C GLU A 181 -10.92 8.47 3.12
N LEU A 182 -10.84 7.16 2.86
CA LEU A 182 -10.18 6.58 1.68
C LEU A 182 -11.03 6.63 0.39
N GLY A 183 -12.25 7.19 0.46
CA GLY A 183 -13.18 7.25 -0.66
C GLY A 183 -13.69 5.88 -1.12
N MET A 184 -13.80 4.91 -0.21
CA MET A 184 -14.38 3.59 -0.46
C MET A 184 -15.91 3.66 -0.38
N THR A 185 -16.54 4.27 -1.38
CA THR A 185 -17.97 4.64 -1.38
C THR A 185 -18.91 3.44 -1.44
N ASP A 186 -18.41 2.27 -1.84
CA ASP A 186 -19.18 1.04 -2.00
C ASP A 186 -18.72 -0.05 -1.04
N THR A 187 -18.31 0.37 0.17
CA THR A 187 -17.85 -0.51 1.24
C THR A 187 -18.60 -0.27 2.54
N LYS A 188 -18.96 -1.37 3.21
CA LYS A 188 -19.49 -1.35 4.58
C LYS A 188 -18.92 -2.49 5.42
N PHE A 189 -18.26 -2.12 6.51
CA PHE A 189 -17.80 -3.04 7.55
C PHE A 189 -18.89 -3.24 8.61
N VAL A 190 -19.10 -4.48 9.06
CA VAL A 190 -20.03 -4.81 10.16
C VAL A 190 -19.40 -5.71 11.23
N ASN A 191 -18.16 -6.13 10.99
CA ASN A 191 -17.30 -6.89 11.90
C ASN A 191 -15.83 -6.69 11.46
N PRO A 192 -14.84 -7.02 12.31
CA PRO A 192 -13.42 -6.80 12.03
C PRO A 192 -12.75 -8.01 11.34
N ASN A 193 -13.48 -9.09 11.11
CA ASN A 193 -12.89 -10.38 10.72
C ASN A 193 -13.32 -10.87 9.33
N GLY A 194 -14.40 -10.36 8.76
CA GLY A 194 -14.89 -10.78 7.46
C GLY A 194 -15.81 -11.99 7.46
N LEU A 195 -16.29 -12.44 8.63
CA LEU A 195 -17.33 -13.47 8.70
C LEU A 195 -18.62 -12.98 8.02
N ASP A 196 -19.34 -13.91 7.40
CA ASP A 196 -20.56 -13.61 6.65
C ASP A 196 -21.62 -12.95 7.53
N LYS A 197 -22.00 -11.71 7.19
CA LYS A 197 -23.04 -10.95 7.88
C LYS A 197 -23.75 -10.03 6.90
N THR A 198 -25.07 -9.89 7.05
CA THR A 198 -25.86 -9.00 6.20
C THR A 198 -25.34 -7.57 6.27
N GLY A 199 -25.20 -6.94 5.10
CA GLY A 199 -24.66 -5.58 4.98
C GLY A 199 -23.14 -5.48 5.10
N HIS A 200 -22.42 -6.61 5.13
CA HIS A 200 -20.95 -6.64 4.99
C HIS A 200 -20.56 -6.79 3.52
N TYR A 201 -19.94 -5.77 2.94
CA TYR A 201 -19.51 -5.82 1.54
C TYR A 201 -18.43 -4.79 1.22
N SER A 202 -17.79 -4.98 0.08
CA SER A 202 -16.91 -4.02 -0.58
C SER A 202 -16.94 -4.26 -2.09
N THR A 203 -16.04 -3.64 -2.82
CA THR A 203 -15.82 -3.83 -4.26
C THR A 203 -14.35 -4.14 -4.52
N ALA A 204 -14.01 -4.68 -5.69
CA ALA A 204 -12.60 -4.92 -6.01
C ALA A 204 -11.81 -3.59 -6.06
N ALA A 205 -12.43 -2.53 -6.59
CA ALA A 205 -11.86 -1.19 -6.64
C ALA A 205 -11.59 -0.61 -5.24
N ASP A 206 -12.55 -0.72 -4.31
CA ASP A 206 -12.38 -0.22 -2.95
C ASP A 206 -11.33 -1.02 -2.18
N MET A 207 -11.31 -2.34 -2.32
CA MET A 207 -10.28 -3.18 -1.70
C MET A 207 -8.88 -2.88 -2.26
N ALA A 208 -8.77 -2.50 -3.54
CA ALA A 208 -7.50 -2.07 -4.13
C ALA A 208 -7.02 -0.73 -3.55
N ARG A 209 -7.94 0.22 -3.32
CA ARG A 209 -7.64 1.49 -2.62
C ARG A 209 -7.15 1.25 -1.20
N LEU A 210 -7.86 0.41 -0.44
CA LEU A 210 -7.47 0.03 0.91
C LEU A 210 -6.10 -0.63 0.95
N ALA A 211 -5.85 -1.59 0.05
CA ALA A 211 -4.57 -2.27 -0.04
C ALA A 211 -3.44 -1.29 -0.41
N ARG A 212 -3.65 -0.41 -1.38
CA ARG A 212 -2.67 0.62 -1.75
C ARG A 212 -2.32 1.52 -0.56
N TYR A 213 -3.33 1.99 0.17
CA TYR A 213 -3.13 2.77 1.38
C TYR A 213 -2.34 1.99 2.44
N ALA A 214 -2.80 0.79 2.80
CA ALA A 214 -2.15 -0.03 3.83
C ALA A 214 -0.70 -0.40 3.48
N MET A 215 -0.42 -0.64 2.19
CA MET A 215 0.93 -0.96 1.71
C MET A 215 1.88 0.24 1.73
N THR A 216 1.43 1.47 1.99
CA THR A 216 2.35 2.60 2.27
C THR A 216 3.04 2.46 3.62
N ASN A 217 2.40 1.79 4.58
CA ASN A 217 2.94 1.55 5.92
C ASN A 217 3.98 0.41 5.90
N ALA A 218 5.23 0.72 6.22
CA ALA A 218 6.34 -0.24 6.18
C ALA A 218 6.16 -1.44 7.14
N THR A 219 5.60 -1.18 8.32
CA THR A 219 5.28 -2.21 9.31
C THR A 219 4.21 -3.16 8.80
N PHE A 220 3.14 -2.63 8.17
CA PHE A 220 2.11 -3.46 7.55
C PHE A 220 2.70 -4.36 6.46
N ARG A 221 3.58 -3.83 5.60
CA ARG A 221 4.31 -4.62 4.59
C ARG A 221 5.11 -5.76 5.22
N ALA A 222 5.81 -5.51 6.32
CA ALA A 222 6.58 -6.53 7.02
C ALA A 222 5.69 -7.68 7.51
N PHE A 223 4.54 -7.38 8.12
CA PHE A 223 3.59 -8.41 8.55
C PHE A 223 3.05 -9.24 7.37
N VAL A 224 2.53 -8.60 6.32
CA VAL A 224 1.91 -9.33 5.19
C VAL A 224 2.91 -10.02 4.28
N GLY A 225 4.19 -9.63 4.33
CA GLY A 225 5.30 -10.32 3.66
C GLY A 225 5.88 -11.50 4.45
N THR A 226 5.47 -11.71 5.71
CA THR A 226 5.99 -12.79 6.55
C THR A 226 5.41 -14.14 6.11
N LYS A 227 6.29 -15.13 5.87
CA LYS A 227 5.90 -16.49 5.45
C LYS A 227 5.42 -17.36 6.61
N SER A 228 6.11 -17.28 7.74
CA SER A 228 5.81 -18.05 8.95
C SER A 228 6.27 -17.30 10.19
N TYR A 229 5.54 -17.47 11.30
CA TYR A 229 5.86 -16.92 12.60
C TYR A 229 5.59 -17.97 13.70
N THR A 230 6.54 -18.15 14.61
CA THR A 230 6.39 -19.06 15.75
C THR A 230 5.94 -18.29 16.98
N LEU A 231 4.70 -18.54 17.40
CA LEU A 231 4.08 -17.91 18.57
C LEU A 231 4.18 -18.81 19.79
N SER A 232 4.83 -18.32 20.83
CA SER A 232 4.84 -18.95 22.16
C SER A 232 3.81 -18.26 23.06
N LEU A 233 2.94 -19.06 23.70
CA LEU A 233 1.91 -18.56 24.62
C LEU A 233 2.23 -18.98 26.05
N PRO A 234 2.04 -18.10 27.05
CA PRO A 234 2.18 -18.47 28.45
C PRO A 234 1.33 -19.69 28.82
N GLY A 235 1.90 -20.61 29.58
CA GLY A 235 1.20 -21.84 30.01
C GLY A 235 1.03 -22.90 28.92
N ARG A 236 1.62 -22.74 27.73
CA ARG A 236 1.64 -23.75 26.67
C ARG A 236 3.06 -24.25 26.41
N THR A 237 3.24 -25.56 26.41
CA THR A 237 4.53 -26.21 26.19
C THR A 237 4.92 -26.27 24.71
N THR A 238 3.94 -26.29 23.81
CA THR A 238 4.17 -26.36 22.36
C THR A 238 3.87 -25.01 21.71
N PRO A 239 4.86 -24.38 21.02
CA PRO A 239 4.64 -23.18 20.23
C PRO A 239 3.65 -23.42 19.08
N LEU A 240 2.92 -22.38 18.71
CA LEU A 240 2.04 -22.36 17.54
C LEU A 240 2.80 -21.81 16.34
N VAL A 241 2.90 -22.59 15.27
CA VAL A 241 3.43 -22.10 13.99
C VAL A 241 2.29 -21.49 13.19
N LEU A 242 2.41 -20.19 12.89
CA LEU A 242 1.47 -19.42 12.10
C LEU A 242 2.04 -19.29 10.68
N GLU A 243 1.51 -20.07 9.75
CA GLU A 243 1.90 -19.98 8.35
C GLU A 243 1.00 -19.00 7.60
N SER A 244 1.57 -18.27 6.66
CA SER A 244 0.80 -17.39 5.79
C SER A 244 -0.15 -18.20 4.93
N THR A 245 -1.40 -17.76 4.91
CA THR A 245 -2.43 -18.32 4.02
C THR A 245 -2.24 -17.91 2.56
N ASN A 246 -1.37 -16.93 2.27
CA ASN A 246 -1.06 -16.51 0.90
C ASN A 246 -0.10 -17.51 0.25
N LYS A 247 -0.64 -18.39 -0.61
CA LYS A 247 0.11 -19.43 -1.31
C LYS A 247 1.19 -18.90 -2.25
N LEU A 248 1.08 -17.65 -2.71
CA LEU A 248 2.05 -17.06 -3.64
C LEU A 248 3.33 -16.59 -2.92
N LEU A 249 3.26 -16.31 -1.61
CA LEU A 249 4.44 -15.91 -0.83
C LEU A 249 5.45 -17.06 -0.76
N GLY A 250 6.69 -16.76 -1.12
CA GLY A 250 7.79 -17.73 -1.13
C GLY A 250 7.84 -18.63 -2.36
N GLN A 251 6.76 -18.73 -3.14
CA GLN A 251 6.79 -19.37 -4.47
C GLN A 251 7.29 -18.41 -5.55
N LEU A 252 6.92 -17.14 -5.45
CA LEU A 252 7.27 -16.09 -6.41
C LEU A 252 8.04 -14.99 -5.68
N GLY A 253 9.29 -14.74 -6.10
CA GLY A 253 10.19 -13.81 -5.40
C GLY A 253 9.73 -12.35 -5.41
N TRP A 254 8.84 -11.97 -6.34
CA TRP A 254 8.30 -10.63 -6.47
C TRP A 254 7.00 -10.41 -5.68
N VAL A 255 6.44 -11.43 -5.03
CA VAL A 255 5.19 -11.28 -4.25
C VAL A 255 5.48 -10.72 -2.87
N THR A 256 4.75 -9.68 -2.50
CA THR A 256 4.95 -8.91 -1.27
C THR A 256 3.75 -8.94 -0.31
N GLY A 257 2.66 -9.65 -0.66
CA GLY A 257 1.43 -9.69 0.14
C GLY A 257 0.19 -10.03 -0.71
N VAL A 258 -1.05 -9.75 -0.28
CA VAL A 258 -1.43 -9.11 1.00
C VAL A 258 -2.29 -10.05 1.84
N LYS A 259 -3.50 -10.40 1.38
CA LYS A 259 -4.45 -11.12 2.23
C LYS A 259 -5.44 -11.98 1.44
N THR A 260 -5.65 -13.19 1.94
CA THR A 260 -6.68 -14.14 1.49
C THR A 260 -7.99 -13.97 2.25
N GLY A 261 -9.08 -14.46 1.66
CA GLY A 261 -10.36 -14.64 2.31
C GLY A 261 -11.16 -15.79 1.69
N LEU A 262 -11.90 -16.50 2.54
CA LEU A 262 -12.85 -17.52 2.13
C LEU A 262 -14.00 -17.58 3.13
N THR A 263 -15.23 -17.49 2.64
CA THR A 263 -16.44 -17.82 3.39
C THR A 263 -17.46 -18.47 2.43
N PRO A 264 -18.49 -19.15 2.95
CA PRO A 264 -19.54 -19.71 2.09
C PRO A 264 -20.23 -18.69 1.19
N LYS A 265 -20.47 -17.45 1.64
CA LYS A 265 -21.11 -16.41 0.78
C LYS A 265 -20.14 -15.62 -0.09
N ALA A 266 -18.91 -15.43 0.36
CA ALA A 266 -17.92 -14.65 -0.38
C ALA A 266 -17.14 -15.47 -1.41
N GLU A 267 -17.14 -16.80 -1.26
CA GLU A 267 -16.24 -17.71 -1.97
C GLU A 267 -14.77 -17.27 -1.79
N GLN A 268 -13.85 -17.67 -2.68
CA GLN A 268 -12.45 -17.25 -2.55
C GLN A 268 -12.27 -15.78 -2.95
N CYS A 269 -11.67 -15.02 -2.05
CA CYS A 269 -11.24 -13.64 -2.24
C CYS A 269 -9.73 -13.55 -2.02
N PHE A 270 -9.04 -12.73 -2.81
CA PHE A 270 -7.61 -12.49 -2.64
C PHE A 270 -7.25 -11.06 -3.02
N VAL A 271 -6.45 -10.43 -2.17
CA VAL A 271 -5.75 -9.17 -2.44
C VAL A 271 -4.27 -9.50 -2.49
N GLY A 272 -3.69 -9.37 -3.68
CA GLY A 272 -2.28 -9.61 -3.96
C GLY A 272 -1.50 -8.30 -4.10
N SER A 273 -0.23 -8.31 -3.71
CA SER A 273 0.71 -7.26 -4.09
C SER A 273 2.01 -7.88 -4.56
N GLY A 274 2.65 -7.23 -5.52
CA GLY A 274 3.96 -7.63 -6.01
C GLY A 274 4.79 -6.44 -6.47
N THR A 275 6.10 -6.57 -6.34
CA THR A 275 7.08 -5.60 -6.82
C THR A 275 8.13 -6.32 -7.65
N LYS A 276 8.33 -5.88 -8.88
CA LYS A 276 9.32 -6.43 -9.80
C LYS A 276 9.93 -5.29 -10.61
N ASP A 277 11.26 -5.24 -10.68
CA ASP A 277 12.00 -4.24 -11.49
C ASP A 277 11.54 -2.80 -11.19
N GLY A 278 11.40 -2.47 -9.90
CA GLY A 278 10.94 -1.15 -9.43
C GLY A 278 9.44 -0.88 -9.61
N ILE A 279 8.69 -1.76 -10.25
CA ILE A 279 7.26 -1.59 -10.53
C ILE A 279 6.45 -2.29 -9.44
N SER A 280 5.65 -1.54 -8.69
CA SER A 280 4.71 -2.08 -7.71
C SER A 280 3.30 -2.21 -8.31
N VAL A 281 2.64 -3.35 -8.10
CA VAL A 281 1.27 -3.60 -8.53
C VAL A 281 0.43 -4.26 -7.42
N ILE A 282 -0.88 -4.02 -7.47
CA ILE A 282 -1.86 -4.61 -6.54
C ILE A 282 -2.98 -5.23 -7.35
N SER A 283 -3.27 -6.51 -7.10
CA SER A 283 -4.41 -7.22 -7.69
C SER A 283 -5.47 -7.49 -6.63
N VAL A 284 -6.74 -7.46 -7.03
CA VAL A 284 -7.85 -7.93 -6.20
C VAL A 284 -8.72 -8.86 -7.03
N VAL A 285 -9.09 -9.99 -6.47
CA VAL A 285 -10.03 -10.97 -7.03
C VAL A 285 -11.07 -11.29 -5.95
N LEU A 286 -12.36 -11.18 -6.28
CA LEU A 286 -13.47 -11.43 -5.33
C LEU A 286 -14.49 -12.41 -5.93
N GLY A 287 -14.94 -13.36 -5.10
CA GLY A 287 -16.04 -14.26 -5.45
C GLY A 287 -15.65 -15.46 -6.30
N GLN A 288 -14.44 -16.00 -6.17
CA GLN A 288 -14.04 -17.15 -6.99
C GLN A 288 -14.50 -18.47 -6.35
N PRO A 289 -15.46 -19.22 -6.95
CA PRO A 289 -15.95 -20.47 -6.38
C PRO A 289 -14.93 -21.61 -6.44
N LEU A 290 -14.04 -21.60 -7.42
CA LEU A 290 -13.11 -22.71 -7.66
C LEU A 290 -11.84 -22.56 -6.81
N PRO A 291 -11.37 -23.65 -6.18
CA PRO A 291 -10.14 -23.62 -5.40
C PRO A 291 -8.94 -23.13 -6.19
N ASP A 292 -8.20 -22.20 -5.60
CA ASP A 292 -6.90 -21.70 -6.05
C ASP A 292 -6.89 -20.88 -7.34
N VAL A 293 -8.03 -20.75 -8.01
CA VAL A 293 -8.16 -19.92 -9.21
C VAL A 293 -7.87 -18.45 -8.91
N CYS A 294 -8.25 -17.93 -7.74
CA CYS A 294 -7.98 -16.53 -7.38
C CYS A 294 -6.47 -16.21 -7.26
N PHE A 295 -5.65 -17.19 -6.85
CA PHE A 295 -4.19 -17.05 -6.79
C PHE A 295 -3.59 -17.06 -8.20
N ASN A 296 -4.02 -18.00 -9.04
CA ASN A 296 -3.54 -18.11 -10.43
C ASN A 296 -3.89 -16.86 -11.25
N GLU A 297 -5.12 -16.36 -11.11
CA GLU A 297 -5.56 -15.13 -11.77
C GLU A 297 -4.85 -13.90 -11.25
N SER A 298 -4.61 -13.82 -9.93
CA SER A 298 -3.83 -12.71 -9.37
C SER A 298 -2.37 -12.74 -9.82
N ARG A 299 -1.76 -13.91 -9.96
CA ARG A 299 -0.44 -14.05 -10.58
C ARG A 299 -0.46 -13.51 -12.01
N ALA A 300 -1.41 -13.97 -12.84
CA ALA A 300 -1.53 -13.53 -14.24
C ALA A 300 -1.79 -12.02 -14.36
N LEU A 301 -2.62 -11.44 -13.49
CA LEU A 301 -2.84 -10.00 -13.41
C LEU A 301 -1.54 -9.26 -13.07
N MET A 302 -0.82 -9.68 -12.03
CA MET A 302 0.42 -8.99 -11.64
C MET A 302 1.51 -9.12 -12.71
N GLU A 303 1.67 -10.29 -13.33
CA GLU A 303 2.57 -10.50 -14.47
C GLU A 303 2.22 -9.62 -15.66
N TYR A 304 0.93 -9.50 -15.98
CA TYR A 304 0.44 -8.54 -16.96
C TYR A 304 0.82 -7.11 -16.53
N GLY A 305 0.59 -6.72 -15.28
CA GLY A 305 0.95 -5.41 -14.76
C GLY A 305 2.42 -5.06 -14.95
N PHE A 306 3.34 -5.98 -14.64
CA PHE A 306 4.78 -5.76 -14.87
C PHE A 306 5.13 -5.59 -16.35
N SER A 307 4.41 -6.26 -17.25
CA SER A 307 4.60 -6.08 -18.70
C SER A 307 4.07 -4.73 -19.24
N GLN A 308 3.25 -4.01 -18.46
CA GLN A 308 2.69 -2.71 -18.86
C GLN A 308 3.58 -1.53 -18.47
N TYR A 309 4.68 -1.75 -17.77
CA TYR A 309 5.61 -0.70 -17.35
C TYR A 309 7.04 -1.07 -17.70
N ARG A 310 7.85 -0.03 -17.88
CA ARG A 310 9.30 -0.13 -17.97
C ARG A 310 9.89 1.00 -17.16
N GLN A 311 10.79 0.69 -16.24
CA GLN A 311 11.58 1.72 -15.60
C GLN A 311 12.62 2.22 -16.62
N VAL A 312 12.66 3.52 -16.84
CA VAL A 312 13.63 4.15 -17.74
C VAL A 312 14.40 5.17 -16.91
N THR A 313 15.72 5.00 -16.84
CA THR A 313 16.60 6.01 -16.28
C THR A 313 16.64 7.16 -17.27
N PHE A 314 16.05 8.29 -16.90
CA PHE A 314 16.06 9.48 -17.75
C PHE A 314 17.40 10.20 -17.69
N MET A 315 18.08 10.13 -16.54
CA MET A 315 19.37 10.77 -16.30
C MET A 315 20.10 10.07 -15.15
N ASP A 316 21.41 9.94 -15.24
CA ASP A 316 22.24 9.42 -14.15
C ASP A 316 22.48 10.50 -13.09
N GLU A 317 22.74 10.04 -11.86
CA GLU A 317 23.12 10.93 -10.75
C GLU A 317 24.41 11.69 -11.10
N GLY A 318 24.43 13.00 -10.86
CA GLY A 318 25.60 13.85 -11.10
C GLY A 318 25.68 14.50 -12.49
N VAL A 319 24.75 14.21 -13.40
CA VAL A 319 24.73 14.93 -14.68
C VAL A 319 24.18 16.35 -14.47
N VAL A 320 25.00 17.35 -14.80
CA VAL A 320 24.63 18.77 -14.70
C VAL A 320 23.66 19.10 -15.84
N LEU A 321 22.42 19.45 -15.48
CA LEU A 321 21.35 19.79 -16.42
C LEU A 321 21.51 21.20 -17.02
N ALA A 322 22.05 22.12 -16.25
CA ALA A 322 22.37 23.49 -16.64
C ALA A 322 23.37 24.07 -15.62
N GLU A 323 24.24 24.95 -16.08
CA GLU A 323 25.07 25.82 -15.23
C GLU A 323 24.53 27.25 -15.35
N ALA A 324 24.48 27.96 -14.23
CA ALA A 324 24.21 29.40 -14.25
C ALA A 324 25.54 30.12 -14.50
N GLU A 325 25.57 31.01 -15.50
CA GLU A 325 26.69 31.96 -15.70
C GLU A 325 26.71 33.03 -14.58
#